data_AF-A0A2J9E1H9-F1
#
_entry.id   AF-A0A2J9E1H9-F1
#
_cell.length_a   1.000
_cell.length_b   1.000
_cell.length_c   1.000
_cell.angle_alpha   90.00
_cell.angle_beta   90.00
_cell.angle_gamma   90.00
#
_symmetry.space_group_name_H-M   'P 1'
#
loop_
_entity.id
_entity.type
_entity.pdbx_description
1 polymer ?
#
loop_
_entity_poly.entity_id
_entity_poly.type
_entity_poly.pdbx_seq_one_letter_code
_entity_poly.pdbx_strand_id
1 'polypeptide(L)'
;MTDKTNNTDNQQPLSQDIEAFYKRADAVIELANSQLGPQSHSGQVGASLLYAAARYTASVASIGFVKGSDLAKEKEEIIEFYMKQYRQMLSDNLDDYAENFDKYVQINKE
;
A
#
# COMPACT_ATOMS: atom_id res chain seq x y z
N MET A 1 -4.45 7.21 -50.39
CA MET A 1 -5.17 7.64 -49.18
C MET A 1 -5.41 6.40 -48.33
N THR A 2 -4.42 6.10 -47.48
CA THR A 2 -4.34 5.04 -46.47
C THR A 2 -3.41 5.68 -45.42
N ASP A 3 -3.65 5.67 -44.12
CA ASP A 3 -4.17 4.59 -43.30
C ASP A 3 -4.77 5.15 -42.00
N LYS A 4 -5.85 4.49 -41.58
CA LYS A 4 -6.32 4.19 -40.22
C LYS A 4 -5.94 5.12 -39.07
N THR A 5 -6.97 5.82 -38.63
CA THR A 5 -7.24 6.16 -37.23
C THR A 5 -7.15 4.96 -36.29
N ASN A 6 -6.77 5.28 -35.04
CA ASN A 6 -7.02 4.58 -33.78
C ASN A 6 -5.97 3.57 -33.31
N ASN A 7 -5.17 4.02 -32.33
CA ASN A 7 -4.84 3.17 -31.19
C ASN A 7 -5.02 4.03 -29.93
N THR A 8 -6.28 4.21 -29.53
CA THR A 8 -6.64 4.70 -28.20
C THR A 8 -6.34 3.55 -27.23
N ASP A 9 -5.55 3.83 -26.20
CA ASP A 9 -5.13 2.89 -25.16
C ASP A 9 -6.23 1.90 -24.75
N ASN A 10 -6.05 0.65 -25.17
CA ASN A 10 -6.79 -0.51 -24.66
C ASN A 10 -6.26 -0.84 -23.26
N GLN A 11 -6.71 -0.12 -22.24
CA GLN A 11 -6.63 -0.62 -20.87
C GLN A 11 -7.87 -1.47 -20.60
N GLN A 12 -7.69 -2.79 -20.53
CA GLN A 12 -8.75 -3.68 -20.02
C GLN A 12 -9.20 -3.18 -18.64
N PRO A 13 -10.51 -3.13 -18.36
CA PRO A 13 -10.98 -2.73 -17.04
C PRO A 13 -10.43 -3.68 -15.97
N LEU A 14 -9.93 -3.10 -14.87
CA LEU A 14 -9.54 -3.84 -13.68
C LEU A 14 -10.71 -4.71 -13.19
N SER A 15 -10.41 -5.87 -12.61
CA SER A 15 -11.47 -6.66 -11.98
C SER A 15 -12.08 -5.90 -10.80
N GLN A 16 -13.35 -6.16 -10.51
CA GLN A 16 -14.07 -5.53 -9.39
C GLN A 16 -13.34 -5.73 -8.04
N ASP A 17 -12.70 -6.88 -7.85
CA ASP A 17 -11.95 -7.19 -6.63
C ASP A 17 -10.69 -6.32 -6.48
N ILE A 18 -9.99 -6.06 -7.60
CA ILE A 18 -8.81 -5.19 -7.62
C ILE A 18 -9.23 -3.74 -7.33
N GLU A 19 -10.32 -3.26 -7.94
CA GLU A 19 -10.85 -1.93 -7.65
C GLU A 19 -11.25 -1.78 -6.18
N ALA A 20 -11.92 -2.78 -5.61
CA ALA A 20 -12.32 -2.78 -4.20
C ALA A 20 -11.10 -2.81 -3.26
N PHE A 21 -10.01 -3.49 -3.64
CA PHE A 21 -8.75 -3.46 -2.91
C PHE A 21 -8.16 -2.05 -2.86
N TYR A 22 -8.02 -1.38 -4.02
CA TYR A 22 -7.47 -0.01 -4.07
C TYR A 22 -8.33 0.98 -3.28
N LYS A 23 -9.66 0.92 -3.42
CA LYS A 23 -10.56 1.78 -2.63
C LYS A 23 -10.34 1.66 -1.11
N ARG A 24 -10.06 0.45 -0.62
CA ARG A 24 -9.76 0.25 0.82
C ARG A 24 -8.38 0.79 1.19
N ALA A 25 -7.38 0.63 0.34
CA ALA A 25 -6.04 1.16 0.56
C ALA A 25 -6.07 2.70 0.58
N ASP A 26 -6.75 3.31 -0.38
CA ASP A 26 -6.88 4.77 -0.50
C ASP A 26 -7.57 5.37 0.73
N ALA A 27 -8.64 4.75 1.23
CA ALA A 27 -9.31 5.20 2.45
C ALA A 27 -8.37 5.22 3.68
N VAL A 28 -7.40 4.30 3.76
CA VAL A 28 -6.39 4.30 4.83
C VAL A 28 -5.36 5.41 4.62
N ILE A 29 -4.98 5.68 3.37
CA ILE A 29 -4.07 6.79 3.02
C ILE A 29 -4.74 8.14 3.31
N GLU A 30 -6.01 8.31 2.95
CA GLU A 30 -6.81 9.50 3.27
C GLU A 30 -6.87 9.75 4.77
N LEU A 31 -7.10 8.70 5.56
CA LEU A 31 -7.08 8.81 7.02
C LEU A 31 -5.70 9.20 7.54
N ALA A 32 -4.61 8.64 7.00
CA ALA A 32 -3.25 9.04 7.37
C ALA A 32 -2.99 10.51 7.01
N ASN A 33 -3.34 10.93 5.80
CA ASN A 33 -3.19 12.31 5.34
C ASN A 33 -3.97 13.31 6.21
N SER A 34 -5.15 12.93 6.71
CA SER A 34 -5.94 13.77 7.63
C SER A 34 -5.25 14.05 8.97
N GLN A 35 -4.21 13.27 9.33
CA GLN A 35 -3.43 13.44 10.56
C GLN A 35 -2.18 14.30 10.37
N LEU A 36 -1.90 14.75 9.14
CA LEU A 36 -0.84 15.72 8.88
C LEU A 36 -1.23 17.07 9.48
N GLY A 37 -0.27 17.75 10.12
CA GLY A 37 -0.50 19.08 10.65
C GLY A 37 0.69 19.65 11.41
N PRO A 38 0.54 20.81 12.07
CA PRO A 38 1.63 21.50 12.77
C PRO A 38 2.33 20.66 13.86
N GLN A 39 1.65 19.62 14.37
CA GLN A 39 2.14 18.74 15.44
C GLN A 39 2.57 17.35 14.93
N SER A 40 2.39 17.06 13.65
CA SER A 40 2.68 15.74 13.09
C SER A 40 3.03 15.86 11.61
N HIS A 41 4.32 15.68 11.30
CA HIS A 41 4.80 15.67 9.91
C HIS A 41 4.68 14.28 9.27
N SER A 42 4.90 14.19 7.96
CA SER A 42 4.74 12.97 7.16
C SER A 42 5.48 11.76 7.73
N GLY A 43 6.73 11.93 8.17
CA GLY A 43 7.48 10.86 8.85
C GLY A 43 6.80 10.30 10.11
N GLN A 44 6.19 11.13 10.96
CA GLN A 44 5.49 10.68 12.17
C GLN A 44 4.16 9.98 11.85
N VAL A 45 3.41 10.53 10.91
CA VAL A 45 2.17 9.92 10.40
C VAL A 45 2.49 8.57 9.73
N GLY A 46 3.53 8.51 8.90
CA GLY A 46 3.99 7.28 8.26
C GLY A 46 4.43 6.21 9.26
N ALA A 47 5.16 6.60 10.31
CA ALA A 47 5.52 5.67 11.39
C ALA A 47 4.27 5.14 12.13
N SER A 48 3.28 6.00 12.35
CA SER A 48 2.00 5.61 12.97
C SER A 48 1.22 4.64 12.08
N LEU A 49 1.20 4.88 10.77
CA LEU A 49 0.58 4.00 9.79
C LEU A 49 1.27 2.63 9.73
N LEU A 50 2.60 2.60 9.72
CA LEU A 50 3.38 1.35 9.76
C LEU A 50 3.08 0.53 11.02
N TYR A 51 3.01 1.20 12.18
CA TYR A 51 2.65 0.54 13.43
C TYR A 51 1.21 0.03 13.43
N ALA A 52 0.27 0.80 12.88
CA ALA A 52 -1.12 0.38 12.70
C ALA A 52 -1.23 -0.85 11.80
N ALA A 53 -0.51 -0.88 10.67
CA ALA A 53 -0.45 -2.02 9.77
C ALA A 53 0.06 -3.27 10.48
N ALA A 54 1.14 -3.17 11.26
CA ALA A 54 1.68 -4.30 12.03
C ALA A 54 0.68 -4.85 13.07
N ARG A 55 -0.06 -3.97 13.77
CA ARG A 55 -1.09 -4.40 14.72
C ARG A 55 -2.27 -5.09 14.02
N TYR A 56 -2.69 -4.54 12.88
CA TYR A 56 -3.79 -5.10 12.11
C TYR A 56 -3.43 -6.48 11.55
N THR A 57 -2.25 -6.64 10.94
CA THR A 57 -1.81 -7.93 10.41
C THR A 57 -1.59 -8.98 11.49
N ALA A 58 -1.09 -8.60 12.67
CA ALA A 58 -1.03 -9.48 13.83
C ALA A 58 -2.43 -9.94 14.28
N SER A 59 -3.41 -9.04 14.30
CA SER A 59 -4.81 -9.39 14.60
C SER A 59 -5.38 -10.34 13.57
N VAL A 60 -5.18 -10.08 12.27
CA VAL A 60 -5.65 -10.96 11.18
C VAL A 60 -5.02 -12.34 11.28
N ALA A 61 -3.71 -12.42 11.50
CA ALA A 61 -3.01 -13.70 11.66
C ALA A 61 -3.57 -14.51 12.83
N SER A 62 -3.94 -13.85 13.93
CA SER A 62 -4.46 -14.51 15.13
C SER A 62 -5.80 -15.24 14.92
N ILE A 63 -6.60 -14.83 13.93
CA ILE A 63 -7.92 -15.45 13.64
C ILE A 63 -7.78 -16.94 13.29
N GLY A 64 -6.62 -17.36 12.76
CA GLY A 64 -6.35 -18.75 12.43
C GLY A 64 -6.03 -19.66 13.63
N PHE A 65 -5.95 -19.12 14.85
CA PHE A 65 -5.44 -19.85 16.01
C PHE A 65 -6.45 -19.91 17.15
N VAL A 66 -6.48 -21.06 17.84
CA VAL A 66 -7.30 -21.25 19.05
C VAL A 66 -6.50 -20.94 20.32
N LYS A 67 -5.18 -21.14 20.30
CA LYS A 67 -4.28 -20.97 21.46
C LYS A 67 -3.15 -20.02 21.12
N GLY A 68 -2.88 -19.08 22.04
CA GLY A 68 -1.75 -18.15 21.90
C GLY A 68 -0.39 -18.84 21.82
N SER A 69 -0.23 -20.04 22.40
CA SER A 69 1.00 -20.82 22.29
C SER A 69 1.28 -21.32 20.88
N ASP A 70 0.23 -21.60 20.10
CA ASP A 70 0.39 -22.08 18.72
C ASP A 70 0.69 -20.89 17.79
N LEU A 71 -0.01 -19.76 17.98
CA LEU A 71 0.37 -18.49 17.33
C LEU A 71 1.84 -18.10 17.61
N ALA A 72 2.30 -18.30 18.85
CA ALA A 72 3.68 -17.97 19.21
C ALA A 72 4.72 -18.87 18.52
N LYS A 73 4.40 -20.13 18.21
CA LYS A 73 5.28 -21.03 17.45
C LYS A 73 5.40 -20.61 15.99
N GLU A 74 4.28 -20.17 15.40
CA GLU A 74 4.21 -19.72 13.99
C GLU A 74 4.68 -18.27 13.79
N LYS A 75 5.08 -17.56 14.85
CA LYS A 75 5.40 -16.13 14.83
C LYS A 75 6.37 -15.74 13.71
N GLU A 76 7.46 -16.48 13.56
CA GLU A 76 8.51 -16.14 12.58
C GLU A 76 8.03 -16.38 11.15
N GLU A 77 7.28 -17.46 10.89
CA GLU A 77 6.69 -17.72 9.57
C GLU A 77 5.67 -16.63 9.18
N ILE A 78 4.87 -16.18 10.13
CA ILE A 78 3.92 -15.07 9.94
C ILE A 78 4.68 -13.77 9.60
N ILE A 79 5.77 -13.47 10.31
CA ILE A 79 6.60 -12.29 10.04
C ILE A 79 7.17 -12.37 8.62
N GLU A 80 7.76 -13.49 8.24
CA GLU A 80 8.35 -13.69 6.91
C GLU A 80 7.31 -13.50 5.79
N PHE A 81 6.12 -14.07 5.97
CA PHE A 81 5.02 -13.94 5.02
C PHE A 81 4.61 -12.48 4.77
N TYR A 82 4.39 -11.70 5.84
CA TYR A 82 4.00 -10.29 5.69
C TYR A 82 5.16 -9.42 5.21
N MET A 83 6.39 -9.67 5.65
CA MET A 83 7.57 -8.91 5.21
C MET A 83 7.88 -9.12 3.73
N LYS A 84 7.67 -10.33 3.20
CA LYS A 84 7.83 -10.58 1.77
C LYS A 84 6.86 -9.75 0.93
N GLN A 85 5.58 -9.71 1.32
CA GLN A 85 4.56 -8.93 0.61
C GLN A 85 4.82 -7.43 0.73
N TYR A 86 5.09 -6.94 1.94
CA TYR A 86 5.38 -5.53 2.16
C TYR A 86 6.61 -5.07 1.38
N ARG A 87 7.68 -5.89 1.36
CA ARG A 87 8.88 -5.60 0.58
C ARG A 87 8.57 -5.46 -0.91
N GLN A 88 7.76 -6.36 -1.48
CA GLN A 88 7.39 -6.27 -2.89
C GLN A 88 6.62 -4.97 -3.17
N MET A 89 5.55 -4.72 -2.42
CA MET A 89 4.73 -3.51 -2.62
C MET A 89 5.55 -2.23 -2.44
N LEU A 90 6.41 -2.18 -1.43
CA LEU A 90 7.28 -1.02 -1.22
C LEU A 90 8.29 -0.85 -2.37
N SER A 91 8.87 -1.94 -2.87
CA SER A 91 9.77 -1.90 -4.03
C SER A 91 9.05 -1.30 -5.24
N ASP A 92 7.88 -1.86 -5.59
CA ASP A 92 7.13 -1.44 -6.78
C ASP A 92 6.74 0.05 -6.70
N ASN A 93 6.36 0.54 -5.51
CA ASN A 93 6.06 1.96 -5.31
C ASN A 93 7.32 2.83 -5.39
N LEU A 94 8.45 2.40 -4.81
CA LEU A 94 9.69 3.17 -4.90
C LEU A 94 10.22 3.23 -6.33
N ASP A 95 10.08 2.15 -7.09
CA ASP A 95 10.44 2.09 -8.50
C ASP A 95 9.54 3.06 -9.30
N ASP A 96 8.22 3.08 -9.08
CA ASP A 96 7.31 4.04 -9.73
C ASP A 96 7.69 5.50 -9.41
N TYR A 97 8.01 5.80 -8.15
CA TYR A 97 8.46 7.13 -7.74
C TYR A 97 9.82 7.51 -8.34
N ALA A 98 10.72 6.54 -8.52
CA ALA A 98 12.01 6.77 -9.16
C ALA A 98 11.85 7.05 -10.66
N GLU A 99 10.99 6.29 -11.34
CA GLU A 99 10.70 6.45 -12.78
C GLU A 99 9.94 7.75 -13.08
N ASN A 100 9.06 8.17 -12.17
CA ASN A 100 8.20 9.35 -12.33
C ASN A 100 8.63 10.54 -11.46
N PHE A 101 9.86 10.55 -10.96
CA PHE A 101 10.34 11.49 -9.95
C PHE A 101 10.05 12.94 -10.31
N ASP A 102 10.44 13.38 -11.50
CA ASP A 102 10.26 14.76 -11.94
C ASP A 102 8.79 15.16 -11.99
N LYS A 103 7.91 14.26 -12.43
CA LYS A 103 6.46 14.50 -12.52
C LYS A 103 5.86 14.66 -11.12
N TYR A 104 6.18 13.78 -10.18
CA TYR A 104 5.60 13.83 -8.84
C TYR A 104 6.19 14.93 -7.96
N VAL A 105 7.47 15.25 -8.13
CA VAL A 105 8.15 16.30 -7.35
C VAL A 105 7.84 17.71 -7.87
N GLN A 106 7.59 17.88 -9.18
CA GLN A 106 7.19 19.19 -9.73
C GLN A 106 5.77 19.60 -9.36
N ILE A 107 4.86 18.66 -9.12
CA ILE A 107 3.49 18.96 -8.62
C ILE A 107 3.55 19.72 -7.27
N ASN A 108 4.64 19.60 -6.51
CA ASN A 108 4.83 20.30 -5.23
C ASN A 108 5.52 21.68 -5.35
N LYS A 109 5.64 22.26 -6.55
CA LYS A 109 6.32 23.56 -6.79
C LYS A 109 5.39 24.76 -7.03
N GLU A 110 4.08 24.66 -6.77
CA GLU A 110 3.16 25.81 -6.79
C GLU A 110 2.95 26.41 -5.39
#